data_AF-A0A6A3ANP3-F1
#
_entry.id   AF-A0A6A3ANP3-F1
#
_cell.length_a   1.000
_cell.length_b   1.000
_cell.length_c   1.000
_cell.angle_alpha   90.00
_cell.angle_beta   90.00
_cell.angle_gamma   90.00
#
_symmetry.space_group_name_H-M   'P 1'
#
loop_
_entity.id
_entity.type
_entity.pdbx_description
1 polymer ?
#
loop_
_entity_poly.entity_id
_entity_poly.type
_entity_poly.pdbx_seq_one_letter_code
_entity_poly.pdbx_strand_id
1 'polypeptide(L)'
;MAISSKAMSVINSYMNDIFEKLTSEATKLSMYTDRKTLSSREIQGAVRLVLPGELGKHAVAEGSKAVTNFATYDKKRSKLD
;
A
#
# COMPACT_ATOMS: atom_id res chain seq x y z
N MET A 1 -8.01 -9.47 22.10
CA MET A 1 -8.25 -10.83 21.56
C MET A 1 -6.89 -11.48 21.33
N ALA A 2 -6.71 -12.75 21.70
CA ALA A 2 -5.49 -13.50 21.41
C ALA A 2 -5.63 -14.24 20.08
N ILE A 3 -4.55 -14.32 19.31
CA ILE A 3 -4.48 -15.08 18.06
C ILE A 3 -3.66 -16.34 18.28
N SER A 4 -4.06 -17.47 17.70
CA SER A 4 -3.27 -18.71 17.75
C SER A 4 -2.06 -18.62 16.82
N SER A 5 -0.99 -19.36 17.13
CA SER A 5 0.21 -19.44 16.28
C SER A 5 -0.13 -19.87 14.84
N LYS A 6 -1.03 -20.85 14.69
CA LYS A 6 -1.50 -21.30 13.37
C LYS A 6 -2.24 -20.20 12.61
N ALA A 7 -3.13 -19.46 13.28
CA ALA A 7 -3.84 -18.34 12.65
C ALA A 7 -2.87 -17.22 12.24
N MET A 8 -1.84 -16.96 13.06
CA MET A 8 -0.79 -15.99 12.73
C MET A 8 -0.03 -16.38 11.46
N SER A 9 0.33 -17.66 11.30
CA SER A 9 1.00 -18.14 10.08
C SER A 9 0.14 -17.96 8.83
N VAL A 10 -1.17 -18.22 8.94
CA VAL A 10 -2.11 -18.01 7.82
C VAL A 10 -2.19 -16.54 7.42
N ILE A 11 -2.29 -15.63 8.39
CA ILE A 11 -2.33 -14.18 8.12
C ILE A 11 -1.01 -13.72 7.50
N ASN A 12 0.13 -14.21 7.97
CA ASN A 12 1.43 -13.85 7.39
C ASN A 12 1.53 -14.26 5.92
N SER A 13 1.12 -15.49 5.57
CA SER A 13 1.10 -15.94 4.18
C SER A 13 0.12 -15.12 3.32
N TYR A 14 -1.05 -14.78 3.87
CA TYR A 14 -2.01 -13.91 3.18
C TYR A 14 -1.43 -12.51 2.90
N MET A 15 -0.72 -11.93 3.86
CA MET A 15 -0.07 -10.62 3.68
C MET A 15 0.99 -10.65 2.59
N ASN A 16 1.79 -11.73 2.52
CA ASN A 16 2.80 -11.89 1.47
C ASN A 16 2.15 -12.03 0.08
N ASP A 17 1.10 -12.84 -0.05
CA ASP A 17 0.38 -13.00 -1.33
C ASP A 17 -0.22 -11.67 -1.83
N ILE A 18 -0.84 -10.89 -0.95
CA ILE A 18 -1.37 -9.57 -1.31
C ILE A 18 -0.24 -8.59 -1.67
N PHE A 19 0.88 -8.62 -0.94
CA PHE A 19 2.03 -7.79 -1.24
C PHE A 19 2.60 -8.07 -2.63
N GLU A 20 2.78 -9.35 -2.98
CA GLU A 20 3.27 -9.77 -4.30
C GLU A 20 2.32 -9.35 -5.42
N LYS A 21 1.01 -9.52 -5.23
CA LYS A 21 -0.01 -9.08 -6.19
C LYS A 21 0.03 -7.57 -6.44
N LEU A 22 0.09 -6.77 -5.37
CA LEU A 22 0.13 -5.31 -5.46
C LEU A 22 1.42 -4.80 -6.10
N THR A 23 2.57 -5.33 -5.71
CA THR A 23 3.87 -4.91 -6.26
C THR A 23 4.03 -5.31 -7.73
N SER A 24 3.56 -6.50 -8.11
CA SER A 24 3.52 -6.94 -9.50
C SER A 24 2.71 -5.97 -10.36
N GLU A 25 1.49 -5.64 -9.93
CA GLU A 25 0.62 -4.75 -10.70
C GLU A 25 1.11 -3.30 -10.73
N ALA A 26 1.66 -2.80 -9.61
CA ALA A 26 2.23 -1.46 -9.55
C ALA A 26 3.46 -1.32 -10.47
N THR A 27 4.29 -2.36 -10.56
CA THR A 27 5.44 -2.40 -11.47
C THR A 27 4.99 -2.32 -12.92
N LYS A 28 3.95 -3.09 -13.31
CA LYS A 28 3.38 -3.01 -14.66
C LYS A 28 2.85 -1.60 -14.96
N LEU A 29 2.16 -0.96 -14.02
CA LEU A 29 1.68 0.41 -14.18
C LEU A 29 2.84 1.43 -14.36
N SER A 30 3.95 1.25 -13.64
CA SER A 30 5.15 2.08 -13.83
C SER A 30 5.73 1.91 -15.24
N MET A 31 5.75 0.68 -15.75
CA MET A 31 6.21 0.39 -17.11
C MET A 31 5.29 0.98 -18.18
N TYR A 32 3.97 0.91 -18.01
CA TYR A 32 3.02 1.50 -18.96
C TYR A 32 3.07 3.03 -19.03
N THR A 33 3.58 3.68 -17.98
CA THR A 33 3.67 5.13 -17.89
C THR A 33 5.08 5.66 -18.15
N ASP A 34 6.02 4.79 -18.58
CA ASP A 34 7.45 5.07 -18.80
C ASP A 34 8.14 5.75 -17.60
N ARG A 35 7.64 5.47 -16.39
CA ARG A 35 8.20 6.02 -15.15
C ARG A 35 9.26 5.07 -14.61
N LYS A 36 10.45 5.62 -14.34
CA LYS A 36 11.55 4.92 -13.66
C LYS A 36 11.41 4.88 -12.13
N THR A 37 10.49 5.68 -11.58
CA THR A 37 10.26 5.78 -10.15
C THR A 37 8.85 5.29 -9.83
N LEU A 38 8.77 4.27 -8.98
CA LEU A 38 7.50 3.79 -8.45
C LEU A 38 7.00 4.75 -7.37
N SER A 39 5.91 5.46 -7.65
CA SER A 39 5.31 6.43 -6.74
C SER A 39 4.06 5.86 -6.06
N SER A 40 3.50 6.60 -5.09
CA SER A 40 2.22 6.27 -4.46
C SER A 40 1.06 6.19 -5.46
N ARG A 41 1.17 6.82 -6.64
CA ARG A 41 0.17 6.77 -7.70
C ARG A 41 0.07 5.37 -8.31
N GLU A 42 1.18 4.72 -8.62
CA GLU A 42 1.19 3.39 -9.20
C GLU A 42 0.69 2.35 -8.18
N ILE A 43 1.06 2.50 -6.90
CA ILE A 43 0.54 1.68 -5.80
C ILE A 43 -0.98 1.87 -5.66
N GLN A 44 -1.47 3.11 -5.67
CA GLN A 44 -2.91 3.39 -5.59
C GLN A 44 -3.68 2.80 -6.78
N GLY A 45 -3.10 2.85 -7.99
CA GLY A 45 -3.65 2.19 -9.17
C GLY A 45 -3.72 0.68 -9.01
N ALA A 46 -2.64 0.05 -8.55
CA ALA A 46 -2.58 -1.38 -8.28
C ALA A 46 -3.62 -1.84 -7.24
N VAL A 47 -3.82 -1.07 -6.17
CA VAL A 47 -4.85 -1.35 -5.16
C VAL A 47 -6.25 -1.38 -5.78
N ARG A 48 -6.56 -0.47 -6.71
CA ARG A 48 -7.85 -0.43 -7.41
C ARG A 48 -8.05 -1.60 -8.37
N LEU A 49 -6.97 -2.17 -8.89
CA LEU A 49 -7.01 -3.32 -9.80
C LEU A 49 -7.09 -4.65 -9.03
N VAL A 50 -6.40 -4.76 -7.89
CA VAL A 50 -6.29 -6.00 -7.11
C VAL A 50 -7.46 -6.17 -6.13
N LEU A 51 -7.94 -5.09 -5.49
CA LEU A 51 -8.97 -5.18 -4.46
C LEU A 51 -10.36 -4.85 -5.02
N PRO A 52 -11.38 -5.67 -4.71
CA PRO A 52 -12.73 -5.46 -5.21
C PRO A 52 -13.51 -4.39 -4.44
N GLY A 53 -14.41 -3.69 -5.14
CA GLY A 53 -15.52 -2.92 -4.56
C GLY A 53 -15.14 -1.94 -3.44
N GLU A 54 -15.87 -2.01 -2.33
CA GLU A 54 -15.68 -1.13 -1.16
C GLU A 54 -14.33 -1.35 -0.45
N LEU A 55 -13.77 -2.57 -0.52
CA LEU A 55 -12.47 -2.85 0.09
C LEU A 55 -11.36 -2.02 -0.57
N GLY A 56 -11.38 -1.92 -1.90
CA GLY A 56 -10.45 -1.07 -2.65
C GLY A 56 -10.58 0.41 -2.28
N LYS A 57 -11.82 0.90 -2.11
CA LYS A 57 -12.08 2.29 -1.73
C LYS A 57 -11.52 2.61 -0.34
N HIS A 58 -11.78 1.76 0.65
CA HIS A 58 -11.25 1.93 2.00
C HIS A 58 -9.72 1.81 2.03
N ALA A 59 -9.13 0.84 1.32
CA ALA A 59 -7.68 0.69 1.24
C ALA A 59 -7.00 1.93 0.64
N VAL A 60 -7.59 2.52 -0.40
CA VAL A 60 -7.10 3.78 -0.99
C VAL A 60 -7.18 4.95 0.00
N ALA A 61 -8.27 5.04 0.77
CA ALA A 61 -8.46 6.09 1.77
C ALA A 61 -7.42 5.99 2.89
N GLU A 62 -7.23 4.79 3.46
CA GLU A 62 -6.22 4.55 4.51
C GLU A 62 -4.79 4.78 3.99
N GLY A 63 -4.48 4.34 2.76
CA GLY A 63 -3.19 4.60 2.14
C GLY A 63 -2.90 6.10 1.97
N SER A 64 -3.90 6.86 1.51
CA SER A 64 -3.76 8.31 1.30
C SER A 64 -3.59 9.06 2.63
N LYS A 65 -4.29 8.62 3.67
CA LYS A 65 -4.14 9.12 5.05
C LYS A 65 -2.75 8.86 5.58
N ALA A 66 -2.22 7.64 5.41
CA ALA A 66 -0.87 7.28 5.85
C ALA A 66 0.21 8.15 5.17
N VAL A 67 0.12 8.36 3.84
CA VAL A 67 1.04 9.22 3.09
C VAL A 67 0.99 10.67 3.59
N THR A 68 -0.22 11.19 3.86
CA THR A 68 -0.40 12.54 4.39
C THR A 68 0.21 12.68 5.79
N ASN A 69 0.00 11.70 6.66
CA ASN A 69 0.59 11.68 7.99
C ASN A 69 2.12 11.65 7.94
N PHE A 70 2.70 10.85 7.03
CA PHE A 70 4.15 10.81 6.84
C PHE A 70 4.69 12.16 6.36
N ALA A 71 4.08 12.74 5.32
CA ALA A 71 4.51 14.03 4.77
C ALA A 71 4.38 15.19 5.77
N THR A 72 3.38 15.14 6.66
CA THR A 72 3.21 16.15 7.71
C THR A 72 4.18 15.95 8.88
N TYR A 73 4.53 14.71 9.22
CA TYR A 73 5.55 14.41 10.21
C TYR A 73 6.92 14.95 9.77
N ASP A 74 7.30 14.70 8.51
CA ASP A 74 8.55 15.18 7.93
C ASP A 74 8.69 16.71 7.99
N LYS A 75 7.63 17.43 7.63
CA LYS A 75 7.54 18.90 7.75
C LYS A 75 7.64 19.44 9.17
N LYS A 76 7.23 18.65 10.19
CA LYS A 76 7.37 19.05 11.60
C LYS A 76 8.81 18.84 12.07
N ARG A 77 9.41 17.71 11.71
CA ARG A 77 10.81 17.40 12.02
C ARG A 77 11.76 18.46 11.43
N SER A 78 11.57 18.84 10.17
CA SER A 78 12.39 19.86 9.50
C SER A 78 12.25 21.28 10.08
N LYS A 79 11.34 21.51 11.03
CA LYS A 79 11.18 22.79 11.75
C LYS A 79 11.77 22.76 13.16
N LEU A 80 12.20 21.59 13.63
CA LEU A 80 12.88 21.42 14.91
C LEU A 80 14.41 21.49 14.78
N ASP A 81 14.94 21.27 13.57
CA ASP A 81 16.34 21.50 13.20
C ASP A 81 16.56 22.98 12.79
#